data_AF-A0ABD0YCK5-F1
#
_entry.id   AF-A0ABD0YCK5-F1
#
_cell.length_a   1.000
_cell.length_b   1.000
_cell.length_c   1.000
_cell.angle_alpha   90.00
_cell.angle_beta   90.00
_cell.angle_gamma   90.00
#
_symmetry.space_group_name_H-M   'P 1'
#
loop_
_entity.id
_entity.type
_entity.pdbx_description
1 polymer ?
#
loop_
_entity_poly.entity_id
_entity_poly.type
_entity_poly.pdbx_seq_one_letter_code
_entity_poly.pdbx_strand_id
1 'polypeptide(L)'
;MWTSDYEIENLLQMVSSNWEEIRPLYLELHAYVRKKLNECYGKLAPTGGKPIPVHLTAFHEAVAWAIELFIHSNNHLEIINLVNSPAKDNDINYLLMLALEKIPSILHSYVVDLWRYKIFQGVVKEEEYNKKWWELRYRLKYSLI
;
A
#
# COMPACT_ATOMS: atom_id res chain seq x y z
N MET A 1 23.86 22.27 -5.70
CA MET A 1 22.40 22.19 -5.45
C MET A 1 22.25 21.45 -4.14
N TRP A 2 21.67 22.06 -3.12
CA TRP A 2 21.62 21.63 -1.70
C TRP A 2 21.04 20.22 -1.40
N THR A 3 20.71 19.43 -2.41
CA THR A 3 20.28 18.03 -2.27
C THR A 3 21.42 17.02 -2.41
N SER A 4 22.56 17.39 -3.02
CA SER A 4 23.66 16.42 -3.27
C SER A 4 24.27 15.84 -2.00
N ASP A 5 24.28 16.61 -0.91
CA ASP A 5 24.94 16.22 0.34
C ASP A 5 24.10 15.24 1.18
N TYR A 6 22.81 15.08 0.83
CA TYR A 6 21.86 14.16 1.47
C TYR A 6 21.34 13.07 0.51
N GLU A 7 21.82 13.06 -0.73
CA GLU A 7 21.47 12.05 -1.72
C GLU A 7 22.24 10.76 -1.42
N ILE A 8 21.52 9.76 -0.91
CA ILE A 8 22.04 8.39 -0.84
C ILE A 8 22.14 7.89 -2.28
N GLU A 9 23.36 7.75 -2.80
CA GLU A 9 23.66 7.39 -4.20
C GLU A 9 22.90 6.14 -4.69
N ASN A 10 22.59 5.21 -3.78
CA ASN A 10 21.93 3.94 -4.08
C ASN A 10 20.51 3.82 -3.49
N LEU A 11 19.87 4.92 -3.08
CA LEU A 11 18.56 4.89 -2.41
C LEU A 11 17.53 4.07 -3.19
N LEU A 12 17.41 4.33 -4.50
CA LEU A 12 16.44 3.66 -5.34
C LEU A 12 16.72 2.16 -5.49
N GLN A 13 18.01 1.79 -5.56
CA GLN A 13 18.41 0.40 -5.64
C GLN A 13 18.12 -0.32 -4.32
N MET A 14 18.44 0.30 -3.19
CA MET A 14 18.12 -0.23 -1.85
C MET A 14 16.62 -0.41 -1.67
N VAL A 15 15.81 0.61 -1.97
CA VAL A 15 14.35 0.51 -1.86
C VAL A 15 13.78 -0.56 -2.80
N SER A 16 14.33 -0.69 -4.01
CA SER A 16 13.91 -1.76 -4.94
C SER A 16 14.26 -3.16 -4.44
N SER A 17 15.44 -3.34 -3.82
CA SER A 17 15.84 -4.61 -3.22
C SER A 17 14.93 -4.98 -2.05
N ASN A 18 14.70 -4.02 -1.15
CA ASN A 18 13.80 -4.20 -0.01
C ASN A 18 12.36 -4.52 -0.46
N TRP A 19 11.92 -3.92 -1.58
CA TRP A 19 10.62 -4.25 -2.15
C TRP A 19 10.55 -5.71 -2.62
N GLU A 20 11.56 -6.22 -3.31
CA GLU A 20 11.57 -7.62 -3.75
C GLU A 20 11.60 -8.61 -2.58
N GLU A 21 12.16 -8.23 -1.42
CA GLU A 21 12.08 -9.04 -0.20
C GLU A 21 10.66 -9.08 0.40
N ILE A 22 9.95 -7.95 0.40
CA ILE A 22 8.59 -7.85 0.96
C ILE A 22 7.52 -8.37 -0.02
N ARG A 23 7.85 -8.37 -1.32
CA ARG A 23 6.93 -8.68 -2.42
C ARG A 23 6.18 -10.02 -2.25
N PRO A 24 6.80 -11.15 -1.86
CA PRO A 24 6.07 -12.40 -1.68
C PRO A 24 4.95 -12.29 -0.64
N LEU A 25 5.23 -11.62 0.49
CA LEU A 25 4.23 -11.39 1.54
C LEU A 25 3.09 -10.50 1.05
N TYR A 26 3.41 -9.45 0.29
CA TYR A 26 2.40 -8.60 -0.33
C TYR A 26 1.47 -9.37 -1.27
N LEU A 27 2.01 -10.29 -2.08
CA LEU A 27 1.21 -11.07 -3.03
C LEU A 27 0.24 -12.01 -2.32
N GLU A 28 0.67 -12.68 -1.25
CA GLU A 28 -0.20 -13.53 -0.42
C GLU A 28 -1.31 -12.69 0.23
N LEU A 29 -0.96 -11.53 0.79
CA LEU A 29 -1.91 -10.62 1.40
C LEU A 29 -2.92 -10.09 0.38
N HIS A 30 -2.45 -9.72 -0.82
CA HIS A 30 -3.30 -9.26 -1.92
C HIS A 30 -4.26 -10.34 -2.38
N ALA A 31 -3.78 -11.58 -2.53
CA ALA A 31 -4.60 -12.73 -2.88
C ALA A 31 -5.67 -13.02 -1.82
N TYR A 32 -5.30 -12.95 -0.54
CA TYR A 32 -6.23 -13.11 0.58
C TYR A 32 -7.32 -12.03 0.57
N VAL A 33 -6.94 -10.75 0.45
CA VAL A 33 -7.89 -9.63 0.38
C VAL A 33 -8.81 -9.77 -0.83
N ARG A 34 -8.28 -10.13 -2.00
CA ARG A 34 -9.08 -10.37 -3.21
C ARG A 34 -10.11 -11.47 -3.00
N LYS A 35 -9.73 -12.57 -2.35
CA LYS A 35 -10.65 -13.68 -2.01
C LYS A 35 -11.74 -13.19 -1.06
N LYS A 36 -11.39 -12.45 -0.01
CA LYS A 36 -12.36 -11.89 0.96
C LYS A 36 -13.30 -10.86 0.33
N LEU A 37 -12.81 -10.00 -0.54
CA LEU A 37 -13.65 -9.08 -1.32
C LEU A 37 -14.60 -9.84 -2.24
N ASN A 38 -14.19 -10.99 -2.78
CA ASN A 38 -15.07 -11.85 -3.57
C ASN A 38 -16.18 -12.49 -2.75
N GLU A 39 -15.88 -12.95 -1.53
CA GLU A 39 -16.88 -13.43 -0.58
C GLU A 39 -17.90 -12.32 -0.23
N CYS A 40 -17.47 -11.07 -0.03
CA CYS A 40 -18.35 -9.96 0.37
C CYS A 40 -19.14 -9.32 -0.79
N TYR A 41 -18.51 -9.12 -1.95
CA TYR A 41 -19.09 -8.38 -3.08
C TYR A 41 -19.50 -9.26 -4.27
N GLY A 42 -19.31 -10.59 -4.15
CA GLY A 42 -19.69 -11.57 -5.17
C GLY A 42 -19.08 -11.27 -6.54
N LYS A 43 -19.94 -11.14 -7.56
CA LYS A 43 -19.55 -10.90 -8.98
C LYS A 43 -18.85 -9.56 -9.24
N LEU A 44 -18.90 -8.61 -8.31
CA LEU A 44 -18.23 -7.30 -8.44
C LEU A 44 -16.72 -7.40 -8.13
N ALA A 45 -16.29 -8.44 -7.41
CA ALA A 45 -14.88 -8.66 -7.15
C ALA A 45 -14.23 -9.44 -8.31
N PRO A 46 -13.03 -9.03 -8.74
CA PRO A 46 -12.36 -9.67 -9.86
C PRO A 46 -12.04 -11.14 -9.57
N THR A 47 -12.46 -12.01 -10.48
CA THR A 47 -12.10 -13.43 -10.54
C THR A 47 -11.02 -13.66 -11.60
N GLY A 48 -10.20 -14.70 -11.41
CA GLY A 48 -9.23 -15.16 -12.42
C GLY A 48 -8.01 -14.27 -12.59
N GLY A 49 -7.32 -13.90 -11.50
CA GLY A 49 -6.06 -13.14 -11.55
C GLY A 49 -6.21 -11.66 -11.87
N LYS A 50 -7.43 -11.18 -12.14
CA LYS A 50 -7.69 -9.78 -12.47
C LYS A 50 -7.33 -8.82 -11.32
N PRO A 51 -6.89 -7.59 -11.64
CA PRO A 51 -6.62 -6.53 -10.67
C PRO A 51 -7.82 -6.18 -9.81
N ILE A 52 -7.62 -5.95 -8.51
CA ILE A 52 -8.65 -5.36 -7.64
C ILE A 52 -8.99 -3.96 -8.17
N PRO A 53 -10.26 -3.61 -8.40
CA PRO A 53 -10.64 -2.32 -8.95
C PRO A 53 -10.27 -1.22 -7.97
N VAL A 54 -9.65 -0.15 -8.48
CA VAL A 54 -9.11 0.92 -7.63
C VAL A 54 -10.17 1.59 -6.77
N HIS A 55 -11.42 1.69 -7.23
CA HIS A 55 -12.49 2.34 -6.48
C HIS A 55 -12.87 1.56 -5.21
N LEU A 56 -12.70 0.22 -5.20
CA LEU A 56 -12.91 -0.58 -3.99
C LEU A 56 -11.80 -0.33 -2.98
N THR A 57 -10.53 -0.28 -3.41
CA THR A 57 -9.40 -0.04 -2.51
C THR A 57 -9.29 1.42 -2.07
N ALA A 58 -9.54 2.37 -2.96
CA ALA A 58 -9.41 3.81 -2.70
C ALA A 58 -10.48 4.31 -1.72
N PHE A 59 -11.68 3.75 -1.76
CA PHE A 59 -12.72 4.08 -0.78
C PHE A 59 -12.31 3.61 0.63
N HIS A 60 -11.81 2.39 0.77
CA HIS A 60 -11.32 1.88 2.06
C HIS A 60 -10.07 2.62 2.55
N GLU A 61 -9.13 2.96 1.67
CA GLU A 61 -7.95 3.79 1.99
C GLU A 61 -8.37 5.20 2.47
N ALA A 62 -9.32 5.85 1.79
CA ALA A 62 -9.81 7.17 2.18
C ALA A 62 -10.57 7.17 3.51
N VAL A 63 -11.39 6.14 3.76
CA VAL A 63 -12.11 5.99 5.04
C VAL A 63 -11.13 5.67 6.18
N ALA A 64 -10.13 4.82 5.93
CA ALA A 64 -9.08 4.51 6.92
C ALA A 64 -8.28 5.76 7.30
N TRP A 65 -7.85 6.57 6.33
CA TRP A 65 -7.18 7.84 6.61
C TRP A 65 -8.06 8.85 7.32
N ALA A 66 -9.36 8.91 7.00
CA ALA A 66 -10.29 9.80 7.70
C ALA A 66 -10.46 9.41 9.18
N ILE A 67 -10.58 8.11 9.47
CA ILE A 67 -10.64 7.58 10.84
C ILE A 67 -9.31 7.78 11.57
N GLU A 68 -8.18 7.54 10.89
CA GLU A 68 -6.83 7.77 11.43
C GLU A 68 -6.65 9.24 11.83
N LEU A 69 -6.98 10.18 10.93
CA LEU A 69 -6.95 11.62 11.24
C LEU A 69 -7.89 11.96 12.40
N PHE A 70 -9.07 11.33 12.47
CA PHE A 70 -10.02 11.54 13.56
C PHE A 70 -9.47 11.07 14.92
N ILE A 71 -8.85 9.88 14.98
CA ILE A 71 -8.20 9.34 16.19
C ILE A 71 -7.03 10.23 16.63
N HIS A 72 -6.23 10.71 15.67
CA HIS A 72 -5.10 11.61 15.97
C HIS A 72 -5.53 13.05 16.30
N SER A 73 -6.77 13.44 15.98
CA SER A 73 -7.23 14.82 16.11
C SER A 73 -7.73 15.21 17.50
N ASN A 74 -7.98 14.28 18.43
CA ASN A 74 -8.39 14.62 19.81
C ASN A 74 -8.12 13.48 20.83
N ASN A 75 -7.99 13.87 22.11
CA ASN A 75 -7.76 13.06 23.32
C ASN A 75 -8.76 11.89 23.52
N HIS A 76 -8.74 10.87 22.68
CA HIS A 76 -9.67 9.74 22.73
C HIS A 76 -9.05 8.43 23.26
N LEU A 77 -7.72 8.37 23.43
CA LEU A 77 -7.02 7.18 23.91
C LEU A 77 -7.35 6.83 25.38
N GLU A 78 -7.86 7.76 26.18
CA GLU A 78 -8.30 7.49 27.56
C GLU A 78 -9.67 6.78 27.64
N ILE A 79 -10.52 6.88 26.61
CA ILE A 79 -11.91 6.39 26.66
C ILE A 79 -12.03 4.90 26.33
N ILE A 80 -11.09 4.33 25.56
CA ILE A 80 -11.29 3.01 24.93
C ILE A 80 -10.74 1.84 25.77
N ASN A 81 -10.10 2.09 26.92
CA ASN A 81 -9.71 1.07 27.91
C ASN A 81 -9.06 -0.22 27.32
N LEU A 82 -8.36 -0.10 26.20
CA LEU A 82 -7.93 -1.20 25.32
C LEU A 82 -6.64 -1.90 25.77
N VAL A 83 -6.19 -1.66 27.00
CA VAL A 83 -4.89 -2.16 27.50
C VAL A 83 -4.99 -3.51 28.21
N ASN A 84 -6.18 -4.12 28.32
CA ASN A 84 -6.29 -5.40 29.04
C ASN A 84 -7.13 -6.45 28.30
N SER A 85 -6.47 -7.28 27.47
CA SER A 85 -6.85 -8.70 27.35
C SER A 85 -5.71 -9.57 26.80
N PRO A 86 -5.44 -10.77 27.37
CA PRO A 86 -4.23 -11.52 27.08
C PRO A 86 -4.37 -12.60 25.99
N ALA A 87 -3.24 -12.82 25.30
CA ALA A 87 -2.64 -14.08 24.85
C ALA A 87 -3.13 -14.82 23.58
N LYS A 88 -2.25 -14.76 22.57
CA LYS A 88 -1.97 -15.70 21.45
C LYS A 88 -2.87 -15.71 20.21
N ASP A 89 -4.20 -15.83 20.33
CA ASP A 89 -5.06 -15.77 19.12
C ASP A 89 -5.26 -14.34 18.61
N ASN A 90 -5.08 -13.36 19.50
CA ASN A 90 -5.05 -11.94 19.13
C ASN A 90 -3.82 -11.58 18.28
N ASP A 91 -2.73 -12.34 18.38
CA ASP A 91 -1.47 -11.99 17.72
C ASP A 91 -1.58 -12.13 16.20
N ILE A 92 -2.18 -13.21 15.69
CA ILE A 92 -2.33 -13.41 14.23
C ILE A 92 -3.29 -12.38 13.63
N ASN A 93 -4.43 -12.12 14.30
CA ASN A 93 -5.40 -11.12 13.83
C ASN A 93 -4.78 -9.71 13.87
N TYR A 94 -4.06 -9.39 14.93
CA TYR A 94 -3.33 -8.14 15.07
C TYR A 94 -2.24 -7.99 14.00
N LEU A 95 -1.42 -9.03 13.79
CA LEU A 95 -0.37 -9.03 12.77
C LEU A 95 -0.95 -8.95 11.36
N LEU A 96 -2.08 -9.59 11.10
CA LEU A 96 -2.81 -9.47 9.83
C LEU A 96 -3.33 -8.04 9.63
N MET A 97 -3.94 -7.44 10.67
CA MET A 97 -4.38 -6.04 10.61
C MET A 97 -3.19 -5.10 10.36
N LEU A 98 -2.09 -5.28 11.09
CA LEU A 98 -0.87 -4.50 10.93
C LEU A 98 -0.28 -4.66 9.52
N ALA A 99 -0.28 -5.88 8.98
CA ALA A 99 0.18 -6.15 7.63
C ALA A 99 -0.72 -5.47 6.57
N LEU A 100 -2.04 -5.53 6.73
CA LEU A 100 -3.03 -4.87 5.86
C LEU A 100 -2.90 -3.35 5.89
N GLU A 101 -2.48 -2.77 7.00
CA GLU A 101 -2.25 -1.33 7.12
C GLU A 101 -0.91 -0.92 6.52
N LYS A 102 0.19 -1.54 6.96
CA LYS A 102 1.55 -1.05 6.66
C LYS A 102 2.04 -1.44 5.27
N ILE A 103 1.83 -2.70 4.84
CA ILE A 103 2.44 -3.20 3.59
C ILE A 103 1.85 -2.51 2.35
N PRO A 104 0.51 -2.37 2.19
CA PRO A 104 -0.06 -1.61 1.07
C PRO A 104 0.33 -0.13 1.08
N SER A 105 0.48 0.47 2.27
CA SER A 105 0.91 1.86 2.43
C SER A 105 2.36 2.06 1.96
N ILE A 106 3.29 1.19 2.37
CA ILE A 106 4.69 1.20 1.90
C ILE A 106 4.76 1.10 0.37
N LEU A 107 3.98 0.19 -0.22
CA LEU A 107 3.92 0.05 -1.67
C LEU A 107 3.37 1.31 -2.35
N HIS A 108 2.31 1.90 -1.80
CA HIS A 108 1.73 3.14 -2.33
C HIS A 108 2.77 4.25 -2.36
N SER A 109 3.44 4.50 -1.23
CA SER A 109 4.49 5.51 -1.10
C SER A 109 5.64 5.26 -2.07
N TYR A 110 6.11 4.02 -2.18
CA TYR A 110 7.15 3.64 -3.13
C TYR A 110 6.77 3.95 -4.58
N VAL A 111 5.53 3.62 -4.99
CA VAL A 111 5.04 3.88 -6.36
C VAL A 111 4.97 5.39 -6.64
N VAL A 112 4.47 6.17 -5.68
CA VAL A 112 4.38 7.64 -5.78
C VAL A 112 5.76 8.26 -5.92
N ASP A 113 6.70 7.87 -5.06
CA ASP A 113 8.04 8.45 -5.07
C ASP A 113 8.84 8.04 -6.31
N LEU A 114 8.71 6.80 -6.77
CA LEU A 114 9.28 6.38 -8.06
C LEU A 114 8.71 7.17 -9.24
N TRP A 115 7.40 7.41 -9.25
CA TRP A 115 6.75 8.15 -10.31
C TRP A 115 7.22 9.62 -10.32
N ARG A 116 7.24 10.27 -9.15
CA ARG A 116 7.74 11.63 -8.98
C ARG A 116 9.21 11.75 -9.37
N TYR A 117 10.04 10.80 -8.95
CA TYR A 117 11.45 10.76 -9.30
C TYR A 117 11.65 10.74 -10.83
N LYS A 118 10.90 9.91 -11.55
CA LYS A 118 10.97 9.84 -13.02
C LYS A 118 10.50 11.12 -13.71
N ILE A 119 9.54 11.84 -13.11
CA ILE A 119 9.12 13.16 -13.60
C ILE A 119 10.23 14.18 -13.39
N PHE A 120 10.82 14.23 -12.19
CA PHE A 120 11.88 15.20 -11.87
C PHE A 120 13.17 14.97 -12.66
N GLN A 121 13.45 13.73 -13.08
CA GLN A 121 14.53 13.43 -14.03
C GLN A 121 14.21 13.84 -15.48
N GLY A 122 12.98 14.24 -15.79
CA GLY A 122 12.55 14.58 -17.16
C GLY A 122 12.37 13.35 -18.07
N VAL A 123 12.39 12.13 -17.53
CA VAL A 123 12.19 10.88 -18.29
C VAL A 123 10.75 10.74 -18.76
N VAL A 124 9.79 11.23 -17.96
CA VAL A 124 8.36 11.18 -18.28
C VAL A 124 7.89 12.58 -18.65
N LYS A 125 7.31 12.73 -19.85
CA LYS A 125 6.66 13.97 -20.30
C LYS A 125 5.27 14.11 -19.69
N GLU A 126 4.78 15.35 -19.58
CA GLU A 126 3.45 15.67 -19.03
C GLU A 126 2.31 14.89 -19.70
N GLU A 127 2.39 14.72 -21.02
CA GLU A 127 1.44 13.96 -21.83
C GLU A 127 1.35 12.47 -21.41
N GLU A 128 2.42 11.92 -20.83
CA GLU A 128 2.52 10.52 -20.45
C GLU A 128 2.30 10.26 -18.95
N TYR A 129 2.04 11.30 -18.15
CA TYR A 129 1.91 11.20 -16.69
C TYR A 129 0.94 10.11 -16.24
N ASN A 130 -0.29 10.15 -16.77
CA ASN A 130 -1.34 9.21 -16.41
C ASN A 130 -0.99 7.78 -16.86
N LYS A 131 -0.50 7.63 -18.09
CA LYS A 131 -0.12 6.32 -18.65
C LYS A 131 0.98 5.68 -17.81
N LYS A 132 2.06 6.42 -17.53
CA LYS A 132 3.21 5.93 -16.75
C LYS A 132 2.86 5.64 -15.29
N TRP A 133 1.94 6.42 -14.70
CA TRP A 133 1.39 6.14 -13.38
C TRP A 133 0.70 4.77 -13.34
N TRP A 134 -0.22 4.51 -14.28
CA TRP A 134 -0.92 3.23 -14.34
C TRP A 134 0.03 2.07 -14.64
N GLU A 135 0.96 2.21 -15.59
CA GLU A 135 1.98 1.19 -15.88
C GLU A 135 2.78 0.77 -14.63
N LEU A 136 3.23 1.74 -13.82
CA LEU A 136 3.96 1.47 -12.57
C LEU A 136 3.09 0.72 -11.55
N ARG A 137 1.85 1.17 -11.36
CA ARG A 137 0.88 0.53 -10.45
C ARG A 137 0.58 -0.91 -10.87
N TYR A 138 0.40 -1.16 -12.17
CA TYR A 138 0.16 -2.50 -12.70
C TYR A 138 1.35 -3.41 -12.49
N ARG A 139 2.55 -2.93 -12.83
CA ARG A 139 3.79 -3.72 -12.70
C ARG A 139 4.05 -4.13 -11.25
N LEU A 140 3.97 -3.20 -10.31
CA LEU A 140 4.30 -3.49 -8.91
C LEU A 140 3.24 -4.32 -8.18
N LYS A 141 1.96 -4.20 -8.57
CA LYS A 141 0.88 -4.99 -7.97
C LYS A 141 0.67 -6.37 -8.62
N TYR A 142 1.06 -6.57 -9.89
CA TYR A 142 0.59 -7.73 -10.67
C TYR A 142 1.63 -8.40 -11.59
N SER A 143 2.90 -7.98 -11.62
CA SER A 143 3.87 -8.48 -12.63
C SER A 143 4.28 -9.96 -12.59
N LEU A 144 3.55 -10.85 -11.94
CA LEU A 144 3.78 -12.31 -11.99
C LEU A 144 2.46 -13.13 -11.92
N ILE A 145 1.38 -12.66 -12.55
CA ILE A 145 0.20 -13.50 -12.89
C ILE A 145 -0.07 -13.36 -14.39
#